data_AF-A0A0U5GKY3-F1
#
_entry.id   AF-A0A0U5GKY3-F1
#
_cell.length_a   1.000
_cell.length_b   1.000
_cell.length_c   1.000
_cell.angle_alpha   90.00
_cell.angle_beta   90.00
_cell.angle_gamma   90.00
#
_symmetry.space_group_name_H-M   'P 1'
#
loop_
_entity.id
_entity.type
_entity.pdbx_description
1 polymer ?
#
loop_
_entity_poly.entity_id
_entity_poly.type
_entity_poly.pdbx_seq_one_letter_code
_entity_poly.pdbx_strand_id
1 'polypeptide(L)'
;MSKEIDEIGLPAFSLPLDYAPDASFPNALMIDDADSFARLDTYRETLMRQAMNSIIDKPEWYRKVFDDEITAKWRQEVADSGKDISPKMMDWIIQELRWKADYFDKHGAIMAFDNSSSYPIRRSHQSCNRSYETR
;
A
#
# COMPACT_ATOMS: atom_id res chain seq x y z
N MET A 1 -52.65 30.54 15.26
CA MET A 1 -51.29 30.79 15.79
C MET A 1 -50.40 29.65 15.33
N SER A 2 -49.87 29.79 14.11
CA SER A 2 -48.99 28.81 13.49
C SER A 2 -47.63 28.95 14.17
N LYS A 3 -47.13 27.91 14.83
CA LYS A 3 -45.75 27.89 15.32
C LYS A 3 -44.84 27.76 14.12
N GLU A 4 -44.16 28.85 13.80
CA GLU A 4 -42.95 28.85 13.00
C GLU A 4 -41.96 27.90 13.70
N ILE A 5 -41.48 26.88 13.00
CA ILE A 5 -40.43 26.00 13.51
C ILE A 5 -39.16 26.82 13.34
N ASP A 6 -38.73 27.49 14.41
CA ASP A 6 -37.40 28.09 14.46
C ASP A 6 -36.40 27.03 14.02
N GLU A 7 -35.75 27.29 12.90
CA GLU A 7 -34.75 26.44 12.29
C GLU A 7 -33.71 26.14 13.37
N ILE A 8 -33.73 24.91 13.89
CA ILE A 8 -32.89 24.53 15.02
C ILE A 8 -31.44 24.69 14.54
N GLY A 9 -30.78 25.75 15.01
CA GLY A 9 -29.39 26.10 14.69
C GLY A 9 -28.42 25.09 15.30
N LEU A 10 -28.47 23.85 14.81
CA LEU A 10 -27.53 22.80 15.15
C LEU A 10 -26.22 23.11 14.43
N PRO A 11 -25.08 23.06 15.13
CA PRO A 11 -23.79 23.21 14.47
C PRO A 11 -23.69 22.16 13.34
N ALA A 12 -23.32 22.62 12.15
CA ALA A 12 -23.21 21.87 10.89
C ALA A 12 -24.51 21.51 10.13
N PHE A 13 -25.70 21.89 10.60
CA PHE A 13 -26.96 21.55 9.90
C PHE A 13 -27.27 22.45 8.69
N SER A 14 -26.77 23.69 8.68
CA SER A 14 -26.93 24.65 7.56
C SER A 14 -25.78 24.65 6.56
N LEU A 15 -24.81 23.73 6.73
CA LEU A 15 -23.65 23.64 5.85
C LEU A 15 -23.97 22.68 4.68
N PRO A 16 -23.43 22.96 3.48
CA PRO A 16 -23.63 22.07 2.34
C PRO A 16 -22.94 20.72 2.59
N LEU A 17 -23.41 19.67 1.92
CA LEU A 17 -22.94 18.29 2.09
C LEU A 17 -21.43 18.14 1.85
N ASP A 18 -20.86 18.97 0.98
CA ASP A 18 -19.46 19.03 0.58
C ASP A 18 -18.64 20.08 1.36
N TYR A 19 -19.16 20.62 2.47
CA TYR A 19 -18.42 21.55 3.30
C TYR A 19 -17.21 20.87 3.96
N ALA A 20 -16.00 21.29 3.57
CA ALA A 20 -14.76 20.99 4.28
C ALA A 20 -14.20 22.28 4.89
N PRO A 21 -13.85 22.30 6.19
CA PRO A 21 -12.91 23.30 6.68
C PRO A 21 -11.53 23.09 6.01
N ASP A 22 -10.77 24.17 5.84
CA ASP A 22 -9.45 24.20 5.16
C ASP A 22 -8.39 23.21 5.72
N ALA A 23 -8.63 22.62 6.88
CA ALA A 23 -7.79 21.61 7.52
C ALA A 23 -8.52 20.29 7.83
N SER A 24 -9.58 19.97 7.07
CA SER A 24 -10.29 18.70 7.22
C SER A 24 -9.42 17.52 6.79
N PHE A 25 -9.58 16.38 7.47
CA PHE A 25 -9.13 15.12 6.91
C PHE A 25 -9.87 14.83 5.60
N PRO A 26 -9.21 14.20 4.61
CA PRO A 26 -9.88 13.73 3.40
C PRO A 26 -11.08 12.87 3.80
N ASN A 27 -12.23 13.15 3.21
CA ASN A 27 -13.45 12.40 3.46
C ASN A 27 -14.09 11.99 2.13
N ALA A 28 -14.99 11.01 2.19
CA ALA A 28 -15.58 10.40 0.99
C ALA A 28 -16.41 11.38 0.13
N LEU A 29 -16.74 12.57 0.65
CA LEU A 29 -17.53 13.59 -0.05
C LEU A 29 -16.65 14.63 -0.76
N MET A 30 -15.33 14.68 -0.47
CA MET A 30 -14.35 15.49 -1.20
C MET A 30 -13.96 14.77 -2.49
N ILE A 31 -14.85 14.82 -3.50
CA ILE A 31 -14.67 14.15 -4.80
C ILE A 31 -13.45 14.68 -5.57
N ASP A 32 -13.01 15.91 -5.31
CA ASP A 32 -11.82 16.49 -5.93
C ASP A 32 -10.52 15.85 -5.39
N ASP A 33 -10.61 15.15 -4.25
CA ASP A 33 -9.59 14.26 -3.69
C ASP A 33 -9.81 12.79 -4.12
N ALA A 34 -10.41 12.53 -5.30
CA ALA A 34 -10.63 11.16 -5.76
C ALA A 34 -9.33 10.34 -5.96
N ASP A 35 -8.18 10.99 -6.12
CA ASP A 35 -6.88 10.31 -6.06
C ASP A 35 -6.53 9.81 -4.63
N SER A 36 -7.27 10.26 -3.62
CA SER A 36 -7.17 9.85 -2.21
C SER A 36 -8.10 8.68 -1.86
N PHE A 37 -8.88 8.14 -2.80
CA PHE A 37 -9.51 6.83 -2.59
C PHE A 37 -8.39 5.79 -2.47
N ALA A 38 -8.18 5.35 -1.23
CA ALA A 38 -7.17 4.40 -0.81
C ALA A 38 -6.82 3.39 -1.90
N ARG A 39 -5.53 3.27 -2.21
CA ARG A 39 -4.97 2.27 -3.12
C ARG A 39 -5.68 0.93 -2.91
N LEU A 40 -6.51 0.53 -3.87
CA LEU A 40 -7.25 -0.73 -3.80
C LEU A 40 -6.26 -1.85 -4.08
N ASP A 41 -5.77 -2.49 -3.02
CA ASP A 41 -4.91 -3.65 -3.16
C ASP A 41 -5.75 -4.91 -3.40
N THR A 42 -5.34 -5.68 -4.40
CA THR A 42 -5.92 -6.98 -4.65
C THR A 42 -5.61 -7.94 -3.50
N TYR A 43 -6.40 -9.01 -3.39
CA TYR A 43 -6.18 -10.05 -2.39
C TYR A 43 -4.75 -10.64 -2.47
N ARG A 44 -4.26 -10.88 -3.69
CA ARG A 44 -2.90 -11.39 -3.92
C ARG A 44 -1.81 -10.41 -3.47
N GLU A 45 -1.95 -9.12 -3.77
CA GLU A 45 -0.99 -8.10 -3.28
C GLU A 45 -0.97 -8.01 -1.76
N THR A 46 -2.14 -8.14 -1.11
CA THR A 46 -2.23 -8.17 0.35
C THR A 46 -1.50 -9.39 0.93
N LEU A 47 -1.68 -10.58 0.33
CA LEU A 47 -0.94 -11.79 0.73
C LEU A 47 0.56 -11.62 0.51
N MET A 48 0.99 -11.06 -0.62
CA MET A 48 2.40 -10.85 -0.93
C MET A 48 3.06 -9.90 0.07
N ARG A 49 2.38 -8.81 0.45
CA ARG A 49 2.88 -7.88 1.48
C ARG A 49 2.98 -8.53 2.85
N GLN A 50 1.99 -9.34 3.25
CA GLN A 50 2.07 -10.08 4.50
C GLN A 50 3.25 -11.06 4.52
N ALA A 51 3.48 -11.77 3.41
CA ALA A 51 4.61 -12.69 3.30
C ALA A 51 5.94 -11.93 3.38
N MET A 52 6.07 -10.81 2.66
CA MET A 52 7.25 -9.95 2.74
C MET A 52 7.49 -9.43 4.17
N ASN A 53 6.45 -8.97 4.87
CA ASN A 53 6.58 -8.50 6.26
C ASN A 53 7.08 -9.61 7.20
N SER A 54 6.56 -10.84 7.04
CA SER A 54 7.01 -11.99 7.83
C SER A 54 8.50 -12.34 7.64
N ILE A 55 9.09 -11.95 6.50
CA ILE A 55 10.52 -12.13 6.23
C ILE A 55 11.34 -10.96 6.81
N ILE A 56 10.86 -9.72 6.68
CA ILE A 56 11.51 -8.51 7.21
C ILE A 56 11.61 -8.54 8.74
N ASP A 57 10.63 -9.15 9.42
CA ASP A 57 10.66 -9.31 10.88
C ASP A 57 11.77 -10.27 11.37
N LYS A 58 12.41 -11.04 10.47
CA LYS A 58 13.49 -11.95 10.84
C LYS A 58 14.82 -11.18 11.04
N PRO A 59 15.66 -11.59 12.01
CA PRO A 59 16.93 -10.91 12.26
C PRO A 59 17.87 -11.08 11.06
N GLU A 60 18.57 -9.99 10.71
CA GLU A 60 19.55 -9.94 9.61
C GLU A 60 18.96 -10.34 8.24
N TRP A 61 17.65 -10.13 8.03
CA TRP A 61 16.97 -10.48 6.76
C TRP A 61 17.65 -9.85 5.53
N TYR A 62 18.13 -8.60 5.67
CA TYR A 62 18.77 -7.81 4.61
C TYR A 62 20.08 -8.43 4.10
N ARG A 63 20.78 -9.23 4.92
CA ARG A 63 21.95 -10.00 4.49
C ARG A 63 21.56 -11.36 3.94
N LYS A 64 20.60 -12.01 4.60
CA LYS A 64 20.15 -13.38 4.32
C LYS A 64 19.34 -13.51 3.03
N VAL A 65 18.79 -12.43 2.49
CA VAL A 65 18.03 -12.45 1.22
C VAL A 65 18.90 -12.77 -0.01
N PHE A 66 20.22 -12.65 0.12
CA PHE A 66 21.19 -13.02 -0.92
C PHE A 66 21.65 -14.47 -0.82
N ASP A 67 21.30 -15.16 0.26
CA ASP A 67 21.62 -16.57 0.48
C ASP A 67 20.50 -17.45 -0.11
N ASP A 68 20.83 -18.23 -1.13
CA ASP A 68 19.87 -19.09 -1.82
C ASP A 68 19.36 -20.23 -0.92
N GLU A 69 20.15 -20.73 0.04
CA GLU A 69 19.70 -21.77 0.98
C GLU A 69 18.66 -21.21 1.96
N ILE A 70 18.87 -19.99 2.43
CA ILE A 70 17.94 -19.34 3.36
C ILE A 70 16.66 -18.94 2.65
N THR A 71 16.76 -18.36 1.45
CA THR A 71 15.57 -18.01 0.66
C THR A 71 14.78 -19.26 0.25
N ALA A 72 15.43 -20.41 0.01
CA ALA A 72 14.73 -21.68 -0.20
C ALA A 72 13.89 -22.10 1.01
N LYS A 73 14.40 -21.92 2.23
CA LYS A 73 13.64 -22.17 3.46
C LYS A 73 12.43 -21.25 3.59
N TRP A 74 12.60 -19.95 3.32
CA TRP A 74 11.48 -19.00 3.35
C TRP A 74 10.43 -19.32 2.28
N ARG A 75 10.84 -19.80 1.11
CA ARG A 75 9.91 -20.29 0.08
C ARG A 75 9.06 -21.44 0.58
N GLN A 76 9.65 -22.39 1.30
CA GLN A 76 8.92 -23.50 1.93
C GLN A 76 7.98 -22.99 3.03
N GLU A 77 8.47 -22.13 3.95
CA GLU A 77 7.64 -21.55 5.02
C GLU A 77 6.41 -20.81 4.47
N VAL A 78 6.57 -20.05 3.38
CA VAL A 78 5.46 -19.32 2.75
C VAL A 78 4.51 -20.27 2.02
N ALA A 79 5.02 -21.31 1.36
CA ALA A 79 4.19 -22.33 0.72
C ALA A 79 3.36 -23.12 1.75
N ASP A 80 3.96 -23.46 2.89
CA ASP A 80 3.31 -24.19 3.98
C ASP A 80 2.28 -23.36 4.75
N SER A 81 2.32 -22.02 4.60
CA SER A 81 1.37 -21.11 5.26
C SER A 81 -0.08 -21.24 4.78
N GLY A 82 -0.33 -21.99 3.70
CA GLY A 82 -1.67 -22.21 3.11
C GLY A 82 -2.24 -20.98 2.40
N LYS A 83 -1.45 -19.92 2.21
CA LYS A 83 -1.84 -18.72 1.44
C LYS A 83 -1.77 -19.00 -0.06
N ASP A 84 -2.64 -18.36 -0.86
CA ASP A 84 -2.59 -18.41 -2.33
C ASP A 84 -1.39 -17.60 -2.87
N ILE A 85 -0.17 -18.10 -2.60
CA ILE A 85 1.09 -17.50 -3.06
C ILE A 85 1.73 -18.47 -4.05
N SER A 86 1.59 -18.18 -5.34
CA SER A 86 2.26 -18.93 -6.41
C SER A 86 3.78 -18.75 -6.36
N PRO A 87 4.56 -19.72 -6.89
CA PRO A 87 6.02 -19.62 -6.97
C PRO A 87 6.51 -18.33 -7.64
N LYS A 88 5.81 -17.88 -8.68
CA LYS A 88 6.12 -16.63 -9.39
C LYS A 88 5.93 -15.40 -8.50
N MET A 89 4.90 -15.37 -7.66
CA MET A 89 4.72 -14.29 -6.69
C MET A 89 5.84 -14.30 -5.65
N MET A 90 6.28 -15.48 -5.22
CA MET A 90 7.42 -15.60 -4.32
C MET A 90 8.73 -15.11 -4.95
N ASP A 91 8.96 -15.33 -6.25
CA ASP A 91 10.10 -14.76 -6.96
C ASP A 91 10.09 -13.23 -6.97
N TRP A 92 8.91 -12.62 -7.11
CA TRP A 92 8.74 -11.17 -7.00
C TRP A 92 9.03 -10.67 -5.58
N ILE A 93 8.54 -11.37 -4.54
CA ILE A 93 8.80 -11.01 -3.14
C ILE A 93 10.30 -11.01 -2.85
N ILE A 94 11.03 -12.05 -3.28
CA ILE A 94 12.48 -12.12 -3.05
C ILE A 94 13.24 -11.03 -3.82
N GLN A 95 12.84 -10.72 -5.06
CA GLN A 95 13.44 -9.61 -5.82
C GLN A 95 13.21 -8.25 -5.13
N GLU A 96 12.00 -7.99 -4.67
CA GLU A 96 11.65 -6.78 -3.94
C GLU A 96 12.46 -6.67 -2.64
N LEU A 97 12.59 -7.75 -1.88
CA LEU A 97 13.41 -7.78 -0.66
C LEU A 97 14.89 -7.50 -0.93
N ARG A 98 15.46 -7.99 -2.04
CA ARG A 98 16.84 -7.66 -2.43
C ARG A 98 17.01 -6.18 -2.72
N TRP A 99 16.06 -5.57 -3.42
CA TRP A 99 16.05 -4.13 -3.66
C TRP A 99 15.93 -3.34 -2.34
N LYS A 100 15.02 -3.75 -1.45
CA LYS A 100 14.86 -3.12 -0.14
C LYS A 100 16.10 -3.29 0.74
N ALA A 101 16.83 -4.40 0.64
CA ALA A 101 18.07 -4.62 1.36
C ALA A 101 19.17 -3.63 0.92
N ASP A 102 19.32 -3.38 -0.39
CA ASP A 102 20.23 -2.34 -0.90
C ASP A 102 19.80 -0.93 -0.46
N TYR A 103 18.49 -0.66 -0.42
CA TYR A 103 17.98 0.60 0.10
C TYR A 103 18.25 0.76 1.61
N PHE A 104 18.08 -0.31 2.38
CA PHE A 104 18.32 -0.36 3.83
C PHE A 104 19.78 -0.07 4.15
N ASP A 105 20.72 -0.64 3.39
CA ASP A 105 22.15 -0.42 3.59
C ASP A 105 22.53 1.07 3.43
N LYS A 106 21.88 1.76 2.49
CA LYS A 106 22.12 3.18 2.20
C LYS A 106 21.47 4.15 3.20
N HIS A 107 20.28 3.82 3.73
CA HIS A 107 19.46 4.75 4.52
C HIS A 107 19.26 4.34 5.99
N GLY A 108 19.63 3.12 6.37
CA GLY A 108 19.45 2.56 7.71
C GLY A 108 18.00 2.24 8.09
N ALA A 109 17.04 2.48 7.20
CA ALA A 109 15.63 2.20 7.42
C ALA A 109 14.93 1.85 6.10
N ILE A 110 13.90 1.00 6.19
CA ILE A 110 12.99 0.68 5.09
C ILE A 110 11.56 0.96 5.50
N MET A 111 10.77 1.43 4.54
CA MET A 111 9.34 1.54 4.69
C MET A 111 8.70 0.15 4.50
N ALA A 112 8.04 -0.35 5.53
CA ALA A 112 7.33 -1.63 5.48
C ALA A 112 6.12 -1.57 4.54
N PHE A 113 5.32 -0.51 4.67
CA PHE A 113 4.13 -0.24 3.85
C PHE A 113 4.20 1.16 3.24
N ASP A 114 4.01 1.26 1.93
CA ASP A 114 3.79 2.55 1.27
C ASP A 114 2.42 3.09 1.70
N ASN A 115 2.39 4.22 2.41
CA ASN A 115 1.16 5.00 2.49
C ASN A 115 1.07 5.85 1.22
N SER A 116 -0.06 5.77 0.53
CA SER A 116 -0.33 6.55 -0.69
C SER A 116 -0.27 8.07 -0.47
N SER A 117 -0.23 8.51 0.80
CA SER A 117 -0.21 9.92 1.19
C SER A 117 1.20 10.52 1.37
N SER A 118 2.28 9.74 1.42
CA SER A 118 3.61 10.28 1.78
C SER A 118 4.59 10.46 0.61
N TYR A 119 4.19 10.13 -0.62
CA TYR A 119 5.03 10.40 -1.79
C TYR A 119 4.46 11.58 -2.58
N PRO A 120 5.25 12.63 -2.89
CA PRO A 120 4.95 13.39 -4.09
C PRO A 120 4.99 12.38 -5.25
N ILE A 121 3.87 12.26 -5.96
CA ILE A 121 3.74 11.40 -7.14
C ILE A 121 5.03 11.51 -7.95
N ARG A 122 5.78 10.41 -8.10
CA ARG A 122 6.82 10.33 -9.15
C ARG A 122 6.08 10.44 -10.48
N ARG A 123 5.82 11.66 -10.95
CA ARG A 123 5.62 11.94 -12.37
C ARG A 123 7.00 11.90 -13.04
N SER A 124 7.67 10.76 -13.01
CA SER A 124 8.50 10.39 -14.16
C SER A 124 7.57 9.63 -15.07
N HIS A 125 7.13 10.30 -16.14
CA HIS A 125 6.77 9.65 -17.38
C HIS A 125 7.85 8.61 -17.72
N GLN A 126 7.65 7.38 -17.30
CA GLN A 126 8.28 6.25 -17.92
C GLN A 126 7.14 5.29 -18.23
N SER A 127 6.58 5.52 -19.40
CA SER A 127 5.75 4.61 -20.15
C SER A 127 6.32 3.19 -20.01
N CYS A 128 5.74 2.40 -19.11
CA CYS A 128 5.91 0.97 -19.13
C CYS A 128 5.05 0.46 -20.31
N ASN A 129 5.59 0.60 -21.52
CA ASN A 129 5.15 -0.19 -22.66
C ASN A 129 5.54 -1.64 -22.36
N ARG A 130 4.72 -2.34 -21.56
CA ARG A 130 4.71 -3.80 -21.54
C ARG A 130 3.74 -4.24 -22.63
N SER A 131 4.26 -4.28 -23.85
CA SER A 131 3.59 -4.82 -25.02
C SER A 131 3.14 -6.25 -24.72
N TYR A 132 1.82 -6.47 -24.65
CA TYR A 132 1.26 -7.81 -24.84
C TYR A 132 1.24 -8.05 -26.35
N GLU A 133 2.32 -8.60 -26.89
CA GLU A 133 2.28 -9.20 -28.22
C GLU A 133 1.48 -10.49 -28.14
N THR A 134 0.27 -10.42 -28.72
CA THR A 134 -0.53 -11.53 -29.21
C THR A 134 0.32 -12.54 -29.98
N ARG A 135 0.18 -13.80 -29.60
CA ARG A 135 0.39 -14.95 -30.49
C ARG A 135 -0.81 -15.87 -30.38
#